data_AF-A0A961N0K1-F1
#
_entry.id   AF-A0A961N0K1-F1
#
_cell.length_a   1.000
_cell.length_b   1.000
_cell.length_c   1.000
_cell.angle_alpha   90.00
_cell.angle_beta   90.00
_cell.angle_gamma   90.00
#
_symmetry.space_group_name_H-M   'P 1'
#
loop_
_entity.id
_entity.type
_entity.pdbx_description
1 polymer ?
#
loop_
_entity_poly.entity_id
_entity_poly.type
_entity_poly.pdbx_seq_one_letter_code
_entity_poly.pdbx_strand_id
1 'polypeptide(L)'
;MQSMSDYYSAVQLRTDRWSALREKLGEIERAPTGRRVHALRAEIGKLFDSLAVVERYWAFPGTAAFDHMRRQFEHGKTADVAFLVRRVTRALVSGAYRRRHIPLDRDSGDADEHEDEAFLSPDARALSKPYFEVMIVDEVNEHQERWLKSNMNAMRRTEDAFIYEPVVVPSLQDALIGMLFNHNVQAIVVRPGLRLESKVELPILTRYLSRAGDMDEIRPEDYGPELCRLIARVRPELDAYLVTDRSVEDIAGMDLGVCRRVFYNQEDFLELHLNILRGVQARFKTPFFTALKEYSKQPTGVFHALPISRGKSISRSHWIQDMGAFYGPNIFLAETSATSGGLDSLLEPHGPIKEAQELAAR
;
A
#
# COMPACT_ATOMS: atom_id res chain seq x y z
N MET A 1 -26.26 -17.13 -1.56
CA MET A 1 -25.58 -15.88 -1.95
C MET A 1 -25.32 -15.09 -0.69
N GLN A 2 -24.08 -15.10 -0.19
CA GLN A 2 -23.70 -14.26 0.95
C GLN A 2 -23.40 -12.85 0.40
N SER A 3 -24.16 -11.87 0.86
CA SER A 3 -24.03 -10.47 0.47
C SER A 3 -22.72 -9.90 1.04
N MET A 4 -21.94 -9.18 0.23
CA MET A 4 -20.74 -8.46 0.70
C MET A 4 -21.03 -7.39 1.78
N SER A 5 -22.31 -7.12 2.09
CA SER A 5 -22.71 -6.29 3.24
C SER A 5 -22.24 -6.84 4.58
N ASP A 6 -22.00 -8.14 4.70
CA ASP A 6 -21.67 -8.80 5.97
C ASP A 6 -20.17 -8.71 6.30
N TYR A 7 -19.34 -8.28 5.35
CA TYR A 7 -17.89 -8.12 5.54
C TYR A 7 -17.53 -6.63 5.60
N TYR A 8 -17.44 -6.09 6.81
CA TYR A 8 -17.05 -4.70 7.07
C TYR A 8 -15.60 -4.33 6.64
N SER A 9 -14.82 -5.26 6.09
CA SER A 9 -13.50 -4.98 5.51
C SER A 9 -13.16 -5.98 4.39
N ALA A 10 -13.04 -5.51 3.15
CA ALA A 10 -12.60 -6.32 2.01
C ALA A 10 -11.22 -6.96 2.24
N VAL A 11 -10.39 -6.34 3.07
CA VAL A 11 -9.08 -6.86 3.51
C VAL A 11 -9.23 -8.13 4.34
N GLN A 12 -10.20 -8.15 5.24
CA GLN A 12 -10.49 -9.30 6.08
C GLN A 12 -11.05 -10.43 5.22
N LEU A 13 -12.01 -10.13 4.34
CA LEU A 13 -12.53 -11.08 3.37
C LEU A 13 -11.40 -11.71 2.55
N ARG A 14 -10.47 -10.90 2.03
CA ARG A 14 -9.31 -11.39 1.29
C ARG A 14 -8.45 -12.35 2.12
N THR A 15 -8.09 -11.96 3.33
CA THR A 15 -7.28 -12.77 4.25
C THR A 15 -7.95 -14.10 4.60
N ASP A 16 -9.25 -14.07 4.88
CA ASP A 16 -10.05 -15.25 5.21
C ASP A 16 -10.13 -16.21 4.02
N ARG A 17 -10.31 -15.69 2.81
CA ARG A 17 -10.38 -16.53 1.59
C ARG A 17 -9.04 -17.16 1.26
N TRP A 18 -7.92 -16.44 1.40
CA TRP A 18 -6.57 -17.02 1.27
C TRP A 18 -6.30 -18.08 2.34
N SER A 19 -6.73 -17.84 3.58
CA SER A 19 -6.58 -18.80 4.69
C SER A 19 -7.40 -20.07 4.47
N ALA A 20 -8.65 -19.93 4.02
CA ALA A 20 -9.52 -21.04 3.66
C ALA A 20 -8.96 -21.84 2.47
N LEU A 21 -8.43 -21.16 1.45
CA LEU A 21 -7.77 -21.80 0.31
C LEU A 21 -6.57 -22.64 0.77
N ARG A 22 -5.72 -22.09 1.65
CA ARG A 22 -4.59 -22.80 2.24
C ARG A 22 -5.03 -24.04 3.01
N GLU A 23 -6.07 -23.93 3.83
CA GLU A 23 -6.60 -25.04 4.62
C GLU A 23 -7.09 -26.19 3.73
N LYS A 24 -7.91 -25.88 2.72
CA LYS A 24 -8.48 -26.87 1.81
C LYS A 24 -7.41 -27.56 0.95
N LEU A 25 -6.40 -26.82 0.50
CA LEU A 25 -5.26 -27.41 -0.20
C LEU A 25 -4.45 -28.34 0.72
N GLY A 26 -4.27 -27.96 1.99
CA GLY A 26 -3.64 -28.82 3.00
C GLY A 26 -4.45 -30.09 3.33
N GLU A 27 -5.79 -30.02 3.30
CA GLU A 27 -6.64 -31.22 3.40
C GLU A 27 -6.38 -32.20 2.25
N ILE A 28 -6.24 -31.70 1.01
CA ILE A 28 -5.93 -32.55 -0.16
C ILE A 28 -4.53 -33.15 -0.07
N GLU A 29 -3.52 -32.40 0.37
CA GLU A 29 -2.15 -32.93 0.52
C GLU A 29 -2.07 -34.06 1.57
N ARG A 30 -2.83 -33.97 2.67
CA ARG A 30 -2.85 -35.01 3.72
C ARG A 30 -3.62 -36.26 3.29
N ALA A 31 -4.67 -36.11 2.48
CA ALA A 31 -5.53 -37.19 2.02
C ALA A 31 -5.75 -37.08 0.49
N PRO A 32 -4.77 -37.48 -0.33
CA PRO A 32 -4.79 -37.25 -1.77
C PRO A 32 -5.79 -38.15 -2.52
N THR A 33 -6.29 -39.21 -1.87
CA THR A 33 -7.21 -40.18 -2.47
C THR A 33 -8.51 -40.27 -1.67
N GLY A 34 -9.63 -40.44 -2.38
CA GLY A 34 -10.94 -40.67 -1.77
C GLY A 34 -12.06 -39.82 -2.36
N ARG A 35 -13.31 -40.21 -2.04
CA ARG A 35 -14.53 -39.57 -2.58
C ARG A 35 -14.67 -38.09 -2.18
N ARG A 36 -14.03 -37.69 -1.08
CA ARG A 36 -14.02 -36.31 -0.54
C ARG A 36 -13.14 -35.35 -1.36
N VAL A 37 -12.14 -35.85 -2.09
CA VAL A 37 -11.24 -35.01 -2.91
C VAL A 37 -11.98 -34.27 -4.01
N HIS A 38 -12.99 -34.90 -4.62
CA HIS A 38 -13.81 -34.23 -5.64
C HIS A 38 -14.60 -33.05 -5.06
N ALA A 39 -15.17 -33.21 -3.87
CA ALA A 39 -15.89 -32.14 -3.18
C ALA A 39 -14.93 -30.99 -2.80
N LEU A 40 -13.75 -31.31 -2.24
CA LEU A 40 -12.73 -30.31 -1.90
C LEU A 40 -12.23 -29.53 -3.12
N ARG A 41 -12.03 -30.21 -4.27
CA ARG A 41 -11.64 -29.54 -5.51
C ARG A 41 -12.71 -28.55 -5.98
N ALA A 42 -13.98 -28.91 -5.88
CA ALA A 42 -15.08 -28.00 -6.22
C ALA A 42 -15.16 -26.80 -5.26
N GLU A 43 -14.91 -27.00 -3.97
CA GLU A 43 -14.81 -25.92 -2.98
C GLU A 43 -13.62 -24.98 -3.26
N ILE A 44 -12.46 -25.53 -3.59
CA ILE A 44 -11.27 -24.74 -3.97
C ILE A 44 -11.54 -23.93 -5.24
N GLY A 45 -12.20 -24.50 -6.24
CA GLY A 45 -12.62 -23.75 -7.44
C GLY A 45 -13.46 -22.53 -7.08
N LYS A 46 -14.46 -22.69 -6.21
CA LYS A 46 -15.29 -21.58 -5.70
C LYS A 46 -14.47 -20.54 -4.93
N LEU A 47 -13.46 -20.96 -4.17
CA LEU A 47 -12.55 -20.05 -3.47
C LEU A 47 -11.70 -19.23 -4.45
N PHE A 48 -11.18 -19.84 -5.52
CA PHE A 48 -10.50 -19.11 -6.59
C PHE A 48 -11.44 -18.11 -7.29
N ASP A 49 -12.67 -18.50 -7.62
CA ASP A 49 -13.63 -17.58 -8.23
C ASP A 49 -13.95 -16.39 -7.31
N SER A 50 -14.13 -16.66 -6.01
CA SER A 50 -14.36 -15.61 -5.02
C SER A 50 -13.13 -14.71 -4.83
N LEU A 51 -11.92 -15.26 -4.87
CA LEU A 51 -10.67 -14.48 -4.72
C LEU A 51 -10.39 -13.63 -5.96
N ALA A 52 -10.71 -14.11 -7.16
CA ALA A 52 -10.49 -13.39 -8.42
C ALA A 52 -11.15 -12.00 -8.43
N VAL A 53 -12.32 -11.89 -7.78
CA VAL A 53 -13.06 -10.63 -7.64
C VAL A 53 -12.30 -9.61 -6.81
N VAL A 54 -11.52 -10.03 -5.81
CA VAL A 54 -10.85 -9.13 -4.86
C VAL A 54 -9.38 -8.93 -5.20
N GLU A 55 -8.68 -9.99 -5.61
CA GLU A 55 -7.23 -10.03 -5.78
C GLU A 55 -6.72 -9.06 -6.85
N ARG A 56 -7.56 -8.75 -7.85
CA ARG A 56 -7.24 -7.82 -8.93
C ARG A 56 -6.94 -6.38 -8.47
N TYR A 57 -7.33 -6.03 -7.25
CA TYR A 57 -7.14 -4.70 -6.67
C TYR A 57 -5.91 -4.59 -5.76
N TRP A 58 -5.05 -5.61 -5.72
CA TRP A 58 -3.87 -5.68 -4.85
C TRP A 58 -2.60 -5.94 -5.66
N ALA A 59 -1.49 -5.32 -5.26
CA ALA A 59 -0.20 -5.50 -5.92
C ALA A 59 0.40 -6.89 -5.67
N PHE A 60 0.29 -7.40 -4.44
CA PHE A 60 0.85 -8.68 -4.02
C PHE A 60 -0.25 -9.64 -3.55
N PRO A 61 -0.24 -10.93 -3.97
CA PRO A 61 0.62 -11.52 -5.01
C PRO A 61 0.35 -10.99 -6.42
N GLY A 62 -0.80 -10.34 -6.63
CA GLY A 62 -1.19 -9.77 -7.91
C GLY A 62 -1.83 -10.80 -8.84
N THR A 63 -2.46 -10.28 -9.89
CA THR A 63 -3.23 -11.05 -10.88
C THR A 63 -2.41 -12.15 -11.57
N ALA A 64 -1.23 -11.82 -12.07
CA ALA A 64 -0.39 -12.76 -12.81
C ALA A 64 -0.02 -14.02 -11.99
N ALA A 65 0.40 -13.82 -10.73
CA ALA A 65 0.73 -14.92 -9.84
C ALA A 65 -0.52 -15.71 -9.43
N PHE A 66 -1.62 -15.02 -9.16
CA PHE A 66 -2.91 -15.64 -8.84
C PHE A 66 -3.42 -16.53 -10.00
N ASP A 67 -3.39 -16.03 -11.23
CA ASP A 67 -3.81 -16.76 -12.43
C ASP A 67 -2.86 -17.93 -12.73
N HIS A 68 -1.56 -17.78 -12.43
CA HIS A 68 -0.63 -18.90 -12.46
C HIS A 68 -1.05 -20.00 -11.48
N MET A 69 -1.32 -19.68 -10.22
CA MET A 69 -1.79 -20.65 -9.22
C MET A 69 -3.09 -21.33 -9.64
N ARG A 70 -4.04 -20.57 -10.20
CA ARG A 70 -5.31 -21.08 -10.72
C ARG A 70 -5.09 -22.10 -11.85
N ARG A 71 -4.27 -21.77 -12.85
CA ARG A 71 -3.93 -22.69 -13.95
C ARG A 71 -3.25 -23.97 -13.46
N GLN A 72 -2.30 -23.87 -12.51
CA GLN A 72 -1.66 -25.06 -11.94
C GLN A 72 -2.68 -25.96 -11.21
N PHE A 73 -3.67 -25.38 -10.55
CA PHE A 73 -4.75 -26.13 -9.90
C PHE A 73 -5.62 -26.87 -10.92
N GLU A 74 -6.00 -26.19 -12.02
CA GLU A 74 -6.77 -26.78 -13.13
C GLU A 74 -6.02 -27.93 -13.80
N HIS A 75 -4.69 -27.83 -13.95
CA HIS A 75 -3.83 -28.92 -14.43
C HIS A 75 -3.53 -30.00 -13.37
N GLY A 76 -4.12 -29.91 -12.18
CA GLY A 76 -4.01 -30.92 -11.13
C GLY A 76 -2.74 -30.88 -10.30
N LYS A 77 -1.85 -29.90 -10.49
CA LYS A 77 -0.60 -29.73 -9.74
C LYS A 77 -0.84 -29.16 -8.34
N THR A 78 -1.54 -29.94 -7.53
CA THR A 78 -2.09 -29.46 -6.24
C THR A 78 -1.00 -29.15 -5.22
N ALA A 79 0.08 -29.93 -5.20
CA ALA A 79 1.22 -29.70 -4.31
C ALA A 79 1.94 -28.37 -4.59
N ASP A 80 2.06 -28.00 -5.87
CA ASP A 80 2.68 -26.73 -6.28
C ASP A 80 1.83 -25.55 -5.82
N VAL A 81 0.52 -25.63 -6.06
CA VAL A 81 -0.43 -24.60 -5.63
C VAL A 81 -0.46 -24.48 -4.12
N ALA A 82 -0.47 -25.60 -3.40
CA ALA A 82 -0.43 -25.60 -1.94
C ALA A 82 0.83 -24.93 -1.38
N PHE A 83 1.99 -25.18 -2.00
CA PHE A 83 3.25 -24.49 -1.66
C PHE A 83 3.15 -22.97 -1.88
N LEU A 84 2.68 -22.53 -3.05
CA LEU A 84 2.55 -21.11 -3.38
C LEU A 84 1.54 -20.40 -2.46
N VAL A 85 0.37 -21.02 -2.25
CA VAL A 85 -0.68 -20.47 -1.37
C VAL A 85 -0.19 -20.35 0.07
N ARG A 86 0.60 -21.32 0.57
CA ARG A 86 1.25 -21.20 1.90
C ARG A 86 2.17 -19.99 1.97
N ARG A 87 3.03 -19.79 0.97
CA ARG A 87 3.95 -18.64 0.90
C ARG A 87 3.21 -17.31 0.85
N VAL A 88 2.20 -17.20 -0.02
CA VAL A 88 1.34 -16.01 -0.10
C VAL A 88 0.67 -15.73 1.24
N THR A 89 0.03 -16.73 1.84
CA THR A 89 -0.68 -16.56 3.12
C THR A 89 0.28 -16.13 4.23
N ARG A 90 1.49 -16.72 4.31
CA ARG A 90 2.52 -16.32 5.28
C ARG A 90 2.94 -14.86 5.07
N ALA A 91 3.22 -14.47 3.83
CA ALA A 91 3.62 -13.10 3.49
C ALA A 91 2.51 -12.07 3.75
N LEU A 92 1.24 -12.42 3.50
CA LEU A 92 0.10 -11.55 3.81
C LEU A 92 -0.05 -11.33 5.32
N VAL A 93 0.11 -12.38 6.13
CA VAL A 93 0.02 -12.29 7.59
C VAL A 93 1.21 -11.54 8.19
N SER A 94 2.43 -11.79 7.72
CA SER A 94 3.64 -11.13 8.26
C SER A 94 3.84 -9.70 7.73
N GLY A 95 3.25 -9.39 6.58
CA GLY A 95 3.49 -8.15 5.84
C GLY A 95 4.85 -8.11 5.12
N ALA A 96 5.55 -9.24 5.00
CA ALA A 96 6.91 -9.29 4.42
C ALA A 96 6.99 -8.78 2.97
N TYR A 97 5.90 -8.94 2.20
CA TYR A 97 5.81 -8.44 0.82
C TYR A 97 5.99 -6.91 0.69
N ARG A 98 5.79 -6.18 1.79
CA ARG A 98 5.95 -4.72 1.85
C ARG A 98 7.42 -4.29 1.89
N ARG A 99 8.32 -5.19 2.29
CA ARG A 99 9.73 -4.89 2.56
C ARG A 99 10.68 -5.58 1.60
N ARG A 100 10.31 -6.75 1.10
CA ARG A 100 11.13 -7.53 0.18
C ARG A 100 10.30 -8.22 -0.89
N HIS A 101 10.98 -8.58 -1.97
CA HIS A 101 10.42 -9.47 -2.98
C HIS A 101 10.18 -10.86 -2.38
N ILE A 102 8.99 -11.41 -2.59
CA ILE A 102 8.64 -12.77 -2.17
C ILE A 102 8.71 -13.66 -3.41
N PRO A 103 9.69 -14.55 -3.52
CA PRO A 103 9.76 -15.48 -4.65
C PRO A 103 8.53 -16.40 -4.65
N LEU A 104 7.80 -16.41 -5.77
CA LEU A 104 6.63 -17.29 -5.98
C LEU A 104 6.93 -18.40 -6.99
N ASP A 105 8.21 -18.74 -7.16
CA ASP A 105 8.66 -19.87 -7.98
C ASP A 105 9.23 -20.97 -7.07
N ARG A 106 9.18 -22.21 -7.54
CA ARG A 106 9.76 -23.36 -6.83
C ARG A 106 11.28 -23.45 -6.97
N ASP A 107 11.82 -22.96 -8.09
CA ASP A 107 13.25 -23.09 -8.43
C ASP A 107 14.12 -21.99 -7.81
N SER A 108 13.50 -20.90 -7.34
CA SER A 108 14.14 -19.94 -6.44
C SER A 108 14.34 -20.60 -5.09
N GLY A 109 15.51 -21.23 -4.91
CA GLY A 109 15.83 -22.10 -3.78
C GLY A 109 15.57 -21.49 -2.40
N ASP A 110 15.37 -22.38 -1.42
CA ASP A 110 15.08 -22.09 -0.01
C ASP A 110 16.17 -21.32 0.76
N ALA A 111 17.16 -20.75 0.06
CA ALA A 111 18.23 -19.97 0.67
C ALA A 111 17.70 -18.70 1.39
N ASP A 112 16.58 -18.12 0.91
CA ASP A 112 15.92 -16.95 1.51
C ASP A 112 14.82 -17.31 2.53
N GLU A 113 14.61 -18.60 2.84
CA GLU A 113 13.59 -19.05 3.81
C GLU A 113 14.06 -18.93 5.27
N HIS A 114 15.36 -18.79 5.52
CA HIS A 114 15.93 -18.70 6.86
C HIS A 114 15.97 -17.27 7.42
N GLU A 115 15.73 -16.25 6.59
CA GLU A 115 15.46 -14.88 7.08
C GLU A 115 13.97 -14.73 7.38
N ASP A 116 13.53 -15.44 8.41
CA ASP A 116 12.26 -15.18 9.04
C ASP A 116 12.30 -13.77 9.66
N GLU A 117 11.43 -12.86 9.25
CA GLU A 117 11.32 -11.53 9.89
C GLU A 117 11.02 -11.62 11.40
N ALA A 118 10.61 -12.78 11.91
CA ALA A 118 10.56 -13.06 13.34
C ALA A 118 11.93 -12.86 14.03
N PHE A 119 13.03 -12.90 13.27
CA PHE A 119 14.41 -12.69 13.74
C PHE A 119 14.98 -11.29 13.43
N LEU A 120 14.31 -10.46 12.61
CA LEU A 120 14.72 -9.07 12.47
C LEU A 120 14.39 -8.32 13.76
N SER A 121 15.37 -7.59 14.31
CA SER A 121 15.11 -6.78 15.49
C SER A 121 14.00 -5.74 15.18
N PRO A 122 13.18 -5.37 16.17
CA PRO A 122 12.20 -4.29 16.02
C PRO A 122 12.82 -3.01 15.43
N ASP A 123 14.08 -2.74 15.76
CA ASP A 123 14.85 -1.62 15.24
C ASP A 123 15.11 -1.72 13.73
N ALA A 124 15.49 -2.91 13.23
CA ALA A 124 15.68 -3.13 11.79
C ALA A 124 14.36 -2.97 11.02
N ARG A 125 13.23 -3.38 11.62
CA ARG A 125 11.90 -3.18 11.03
C ARG A 125 11.49 -1.70 11.01
N ALA A 126 11.84 -0.95 12.06
CA ALA A 126 11.58 0.49 12.15
C ALA A 126 12.40 1.33 11.16
N LEU A 127 13.52 0.80 10.66
CA LEU A 127 14.37 1.44 9.65
C LEU A 127 13.98 1.11 8.21
N SER A 128 13.01 0.21 7.99
CA SER A 128 12.52 -0.12 6.64
C SER A 128 11.75 1.04 6.00
N LYS A 129 11.91 1.21 4.68
CA LYS A 129 11.16 2.21 3.91
C LYS A 129 9.66 1.89 3.97
N PRO A 130 8.78 2.89 4.22
CA PRO A 130 7.35 2.64 4.20
C PRO A 130 6.87 2.22 2.81
N TYR A 131 5.91 1.30 2.79
CA TYR A 131 5.33 0.72 1.58
C TYR A 131 3.94 1.28 1.30
N PHE A 132 3.62 1.51 0.03
CA PHE A 132 2.27 1.78 -0.44
C PHE A 132 2.01 1.21 -1.84
N GLU A 133 0.78 1.34 -2.32
CA GLU A 133 0.40 0.91 -3.66
C GLU A 133 -0.04 2.12 -4.50
N VAL A 134 0.29 2.08 -5.80
CA VAL A 134 -0.13 3.10 -6.78
C VAL A 134 -1.09 2.42 -7.73
N MET A 135 -2.32 2.91 -7.80
CA MET A 135 -3.29 2.40 -8.76
C MET A 135 -3.13 3.10 -10.09
N ILE A 136 -3.00 2.35 -11.18
CA ILE A 136 -2.99 2.86 -12.54
C ILE A 136 -4.31 2.44 -13.20
N VAL A 137 -5.05 3.41 -13.72
CA VAL A 137 -6.34 3.20 -14.34
C VAL A 137 -6.17 3.32 -15.85
N ASP A 138 -6.10 2.18 -16.53
CA ASP A 138 -5.80 2.08 -17.96
C ASP A 138 -6.23 0.71 -18.51
N GLU A 139 -6.89 0.68 -19.68
CA GLU A 139 -7.23 -0.56 -20.36
C GLU A 139 -6.05 -1.07 -21.18
N VAL A 140 -5.29 -1.99 -20.59
CA VAL A 140 -4.08 -2.56 -21.20
C VAL A 140 -4.11 -4.08 -21.22
N ASN A 141 -3.37 -4.67 -22.16
CA ASN A 141 -3.15 -6.12 -22.19
C ASN A 141 -2.04 -6.55 -21.21
N GLU A 142 -1.87 -7.85 -20.98
CA GLU A 142 -0.87 -8.40 -20.04
C GLU A 142 0.58 -7.99 -20.36
N HIS A 143 0.91 -7.75 -21.63
CA HIS A 143 2.27 -7.35 -22.02
C HIS A 143 2.52 -5.88 -21.69
N GLN A 144 1.57 -5.01 -22.02
CA GLN A 144 1.58 -3.60 -21.68
C GLN A 144 1.54 -3.39 -20.17
N GLU A 145 0.73 -4.17 -19.43
CA GLU A 145 0.71 -4.12 -17.96
C GLU A 145 2.09 -4.44 -17.38
N ARG A 146 2.72 -5.54 -17.83
CA ARG A 146 4.08 -5.90 -17.40
C ARG A 146 5.09 -4.80 -17.74
N TRP A 147 5.01 -4.24 -18.95
CA TRP A 147 5.87 -3.14 -19.37
C TRP A 147 5.70 -1.91 -18.47
N LEU A 148 4.47 -1.51 -18.14
CA LEU A 148 4.20 -0.39 -17.23
C LEU A 148 4.79 -0.63 -15.84
N LYS A 149 4.53 -1.81 -15.28
CA LYS A 149 5.06 -2.19 -13.96
C LYS A 149 6.59 -2.18 -13.95
N SER A 150 7.22 -2.76 -14.98
CA SER A 150 8.67 -2.77 -15.12
C SER A 150 9.27 -1.36 -15.24
N ASN A 151 8.68 -0.47 -16.04
CA ASN A 151 9.18 0.91 -16.18
C ASN A 151 9.06 1.70 -14.88
N MET A 152 7.91 1.63 -14.19
CA MET A 152 7.75 2.30 -12.90
C MET A 152 8.71 1.75 -11.83
N ASN A 153 8.97 0.44 -11.85
CA ASN A 153 9.91 -0.18 -10.93
C ASN A 153 11.37 0.19 -11.24
N ALA A 154 11.70 0.38 -12.53
CA ALA A 154 13.01 0.84 -12.97
C ALA A 154 13.33 2.28 -12.55
N MET A 155 12.31 3.10 -12.26
CA MET A 155 12.53 4.48 -11.79
C MET A 155 12.98 4.55 -10.33
N ARG A 156 12.83 3.48 -9.55
CA ARG A 156 13.16 3.46 -8.12
C ARG A 156 14.65 3.66 -7.89
N ARG A 157 14.96 4.42 -6.85
CA ARG A 157 16.32 4.75 -6.44
C ARG A 157 16.58 4.36 -4.99
N THR A 158 17.85 4.22 -4.63
CA THR A 158 18.24 3.85 -3.26
C THR A 158 17.96 4.99 -2.29
N GLU A 159 17.98 6.24 -2.74
CA GLU A 159 17.66 7.44 -1.97
C GLU A 159 16.16 7.68 -1.73
N ASP A 160 15.27 6.96 -2.43
CA ASP A 160 13.83 7.20 -2.29
C ASP A 160 13.35 6.95 -0.86
N ALA A 161 12.51 7.85 -0.33
CA ALA A 161 12.00 7.74 1.04
C ALA A 161 10.99 6.59 1.24
N PHE A 162 10.38 6.12 0.15
CA PHE A 162 9.29 5.14 0.16
C PHE A 162 9.48 4.07 -0.92
N ILE A 163 8.77 2.96 -0.78
CA ILE A 163 8.63 1.93 -1.80
C ILE A 163 7.16 1.87 -2.19
N TYR A 164 6.87 1.80 -3.48
CA TYR A 164 5.52 1.56 -3.95
C TYR A 164 5.45 0.48 -5.00
N GLU A 165 4.35 -0.26 -5.05
CA GLU A 165 4.07 -1.21 -6.14
C GLU A 165 2.84 -0.77 -6.97
N PRO A 166 2.91 -0.85 -8.30
CA PRO A 166 1.79 -0.54 -9.18
C PRO A 166 0.72 -1.62 -9.23
N VAL A 167 -0.55 -1.21 -9.17
CA VAL A 167 -1.75 -2.03 -9.39
C VAL A 167 -2.49 -1.49 -10.60
N VAL A 168 -2.69 -2.30 -11.64
CA VAL A 168 -3.36 -1.83 -12.87
C VAL A 168 -4.80 -2.30 -12.89
N VAL A 169 -5.72 -1.38 -13.15
CA VAL A 169 -7.15 -1.66 -13.27
C VAL A 169 -7.69 -1.02 -14.57
N PRO A 170 -8.60 -1.68 -15.30
CA PRO A 170 -8.96 -1.23 -16.64
C PRO A 170 -10.04 -0.16 -16.69
N SER A 171 -10.80 0.05 -15.61
CA SER A 171 -12.01 0.87 -15.66
C SER A 171 -12.16 1.85 -14.51
N LEU A 172 -12.99 2.87 -14.73
CA LEU A 172 -13.39 3.85 -13.72
C LEU A 172 -14.07 3.16 -12.54
N GLN A 173 -15.02 2.26 -12.81
CA GLN A 173 -15.68 1.49 -11.76
C GLN A 173 -14.68 0.61 -11.00
N ASP A 174 -13.73 -0.04 -11.69
CA ASP A 174 -12.67 -0.83 -11.03
C ASP A 174 -11.79 0.04 -10.12
N ALA A 175 -11.51 1.29 -10.51
CA ALA A 175 -10.77 2.22 -9.67
C ALA A 175 -11.52 2.54 -8.37
N LEU A 176 -12.83 2.79 -8.44
CA LEU A 176 -13.66 3.01 -7.25
C LEU A 176 -13.70 1.78 -6.34
N ILE A 177 -13.82 0.57 -6.91
CA ILE A 177 -13.77 -0.68 -6.12
C ILE A 177 -12.42 -0.79 -5.42
N GLY A 178 -11.34 -0.61 -6.17
CA GLY A 178 -9.99 -0.75 -5.62
C GLY A 178 -9.70 0.27 -4.53
N MET A 179 -10.19 1.51 -4.66
CA MET A 179 -10.09 2.53 -3.60
C MET A 179 -10.82 2.14 -2.33
N LEU A 180 -11.98 1.50 -2.44
CA LEU A 180 -12.76 1.06 -1.29
C LEU A 180 -12.14 -0.19 -0.64
N PHE A 181 -11.53 -1.07 -1.44
CA PHE A 181 -11.03 -2.37 -0.95
C PHE A 181 -9.59 -2.32 -0.46
N ASN A 182 -8.75 -1.53 -1.13
CA ASN A 182 -7.31 -1.48 -0.88
C ASN A 182 -6.92 -0.16 -0.19
N HIS A 183 -6.66 -0.25 1.11
CA HIS A 183 -6.18 0.86 1.93
C HIS A 183 -4.68 1.16 1.73
N ASN A 184 -3.90 0.23 1.15
CA ASN A 184 -2.50 0.48 0.83
C ASN A 184 -2.36 1.48 -0.34
N VAL A 185 -3.40 1.67 -1.15
CA VAL A 185 -3.37 2.65 -2.24
C VAL A 185 -3.22 4.04 -1.64
N GLN A 186 -2.22 4.78 -2.10
CA GLN A 186 -1.92 6.14 -1.65
C GLN A 186 -1.88 7.15 -2.81
N ALA A 187 -1.81 6.67 -4.06
CA ALA A 187 -1.84 7.49 -5.26
C ALA A 187 -2.56 6.76 -6.40
N ILE A 188 -3.20 7.53 -7.28
CA ILE A 188 -3.92 7.02 -8.45
C ILE A 188 -3.45 7.77 -9.70
N VAL A 189 -3.04 7.03 -10.71
CA VAL A 189 -2.63 7.52 -12.03
C VAL A 189 -3.73 7.17 -13.01
N VAL A 190 -4.39 8.19 -13.56
CA VAL A 190 -5.49 8.04 -14.50
C VAL A 190 -4.97 8.27 -15.90
N ARG A 191 -5.09 7.27 -16.78
CA ARG A 191 -4.60 7.32 -18.16
C ARG A 191 -5.78 7.35 -19.14
N PRO A 192 -5.62 7.87 -20.37
CA PRO A 192 -6.76 8.13 -21.25
C PRO A 192 -7.41 6.85 -21.79
N GLY A 193 -6.74 5.70 -21.70
CA GLY A 193 -7.24 4.42 -22.20
C GLY A 193 -8.29 3.74 -21.33
N LEU A 194 -8.78 4.36 -20.24
CA LEU A 194 -9.73 3.69 -19.37
C LEU A 194 -11.13 3.56 -19.98
N ARG A 195 -11.85 2.49 -19.59
CA ARG A 195 -13.29 2.33 -19.86
C ARG A 195 -14.14 2.71 -18.64
N LEU A 196 -15.44 2.94 -18.85
CA LEU A 196 -16.35 3.28 -17.74
C LEU A 196 -16.64 2.06 -16.86
N GLU A 197 -17.16 1.00 -17.47
CA GLU A 197 -17.74 -0.15 -16.77
C GLU A 197 -16.70 -1.15 -16.28
N SER A 198 -16.94 -1.76 -15.11
CA SER A 198 -16.18 -2.93 -14.66
C SER A 198 -16.76 -4.22 -15.28
N LYS A 199 -15.94 -5.27 -15.32
CA LYS A 199 -16.44 -6.64 -15.57
C LYS A 199 -17.03 -7.27 -14.29
N VAL A 200 -16.79 -6.63 -13.14
CA VAL A 200 -17.26 -7.06 -11.83
C VAL A 200 -18.47 -6.21 -11.47
N GLU A 201 -19.63 -6.85 -11.34
CA GLU A 201 -20.83 -6.19 -10.85
C GLU A 201 -20.86 -6.24 -9.32
N LEU A 202 -20.76 -5.07 -8.67
CA LEU A 202 -20.93 -4.94 -7.24
C LEU A 202 -22.11 -4.01 -6.92
N PRO A 203 -23.18 -4.50 -6.26
CA PRO A 203 -24.33 -3.69 -5.91
C PRO A 203 -24.02 -2.45 -5.06
N ILE A 204 -22.91 -2.48 -4.31
CA ILE A 204 -22.47 -1.33 -3.51
C ILE A 204 -22.02 -0.15 -4.38
N LEU A 205 -21.46 -0.41 -5.56
CA LEU A 205 -21.02 0.65 -6.49
C LEU A 205 -22.21 1.43 -7.04
N THR A 206 -23.34 0.77 -7.28
CA THR A 206 -24.57 1.42 -7.76
C THR A 206 -24.99 2.56 -6.83
N ARG A 207 -24.74 2.45 -5.51
CA ARG A 207 -25.02 3.52 -4.54
C ARG A 207 -24.05 4.71 -4.61
N TYR A 208 -22.78 4.47 -4.95
CA TYR A 208 -21.79 5.53 -5.11
C TYR A 208 -21.94 6.21 -6.47
N LEU A 209 -22.20 5.44 -7.52
CA LEU A 209 -22.43 5.91 -8.88
C LEU A 209 -23.74 6.71 -8.98
N SER A 210 -24.83 6.25 -8.35
CA SER A 210 -26.10 7.02 -8.32
C SER A 210 -26.01 8.35 -7.56
N ARG A 211 -25.05 8.51 -6.65
CA ARG A 211 -24.74 9.78 -5.99
C ARG A 211 -23.80 10.67 -6.82
N ALA A 212 -23.14 10.11 -7.83
CA ALA A 212 -22.18 10.81 -8.64
C ALA A 212 -22.80 11.61 -9.80
N GLY A 213 -23.99 11.23 -10.25
CA GLY A 213 -24.68 11.74 -11.44
C GLY A 213 -24.98 10.61 -12.44
N ASP A 214 -25.66 10.92 -13.55
CA ASP A 214 -25.83 9.96 -14.65
C ASP A 214 -24.48 9.78 -15.38
N MET A 215 -23.78 8.70 -15.04
CA MET A 215 -22.45 8.38 -15.57
C MET A 215 -22.49 7.91 -17.04
N ASP A 216 -23.66 7.50 -17.52
CA ASP A 216 -23.86 6.95 -18.87
C ASP A 216 -23.82 8.02 -19.97
N GLU A 217 -23.91 9.31 -19.60
CA GLU A 217 -23.82 10.43 -20.54
C GLU A 217 -22.39 10.99 -20.68
N ILE A 218 -21.43 10.46 -19.90
CA ILE A 218 -20.06 10.97 -19.90
C ILE A 218 -19.32 10.47 -21.13
N ARG A 219 -18.68 11.39 -21.84
CA ARG A 219 -17.86 11.04 -23.00
C ARG A 219 -16.57 10.35 -22.53
N PRO A 220 -16.02 9.40 -23.31
CA PRO A 220 -14.78 8.72 -22.94
C PRO A 220 -13.60 9.65 -22.59
N GLU A 221 -13.52 10.79 -23.27
CA GLU A 221 -12.54 11.86 -23.03
C GLU A 221 -12.64 12.52 -21.64
N ASP A 222 -13.80 12.43 -20.99
CA ASP A 222 -14.08 13.05 -19.69
C ASP A 222 -14.03 12.03 -18.53
N TYR A 223 -13.85 10.73 -18.81
CA TYR A 223 -13.71 9.71 -17.76
C TYR A 223 -12.54 10.00 -16.82
N GLY A 224 -11.43 10.50 -17.36
CA GLY A 224 -10.24 10.83 -16.57
C GLY A 224 -10.50 11.95 -15.54
N PRO A 225 -10.90 13.15 -16.00
CA PRO A 225 -11.33 14.25 -15.12
C PRO A 225 -12.42 13.84 -14.12
N GLU A 226 -13.44 13.10 -14.54
CA GLU A 226 -14.52 12.70 -13.64
C GLU A 226 -14.04 11.73 -12.56
N LEU A 227 -13.16 10.79 -12.90
CA LEU A 227 -12.55 9.92 -11.90
C LEU A 227 -11.76 10.72 -10.86
N CYS A 228 -11.03 11.77 -11.25
CA CYS A 228 -10.35 12.64 -10.28
C CYS A 228 -11.33 13.35 -9.32
N ARG A 229 -12.51 13.78 -9.79
CA ARG A 229 -13.57 14.33 -8.92
C ARG A 229 -14.20 13.29 -8.01
N LEU A 230 -14.36 12.05 -8.50
CA LEU A 230 -14.85 10.95 -7.68
C LEU A 230 -13.87 10.57 -6.58
N ILE A 231 -12.57 10.56 -6.89
CA ILE A 231 -11.50 10.35 -5.90
C ILE A 231 -11.62 11.39 -4.79
N ALA A 232 -11.78 12.66 -5.15
CA ALA A 232 -11.96 13.76 -4.20
C ALA A 232 -13.17 13.56 -3.25
N ARG A 233 -14.25 12.97 -3.75
CA ARG A 233 -15.47 12.73 -2.96
C ARG A 233 -15.36 11.50 -2.04
N VAL A 234 -14.67 10.45 -2.49
CA VAL A 234 -14.65 9.15 -1.78
C VAL A 234 -13.46 9.05 -0.83
N ARG A 235 -12.27 9.44 -1.28
CA ARG A 235 -10.99 9.37 -0.54
C ARG A 235 -10.17 10.65 -0.84
N PRO A 236 -10.59 11.83 -0.32
CA PRO A 236 -9.93 13.11 -0.60
C PRO A 236 -8.46 13.17 -0.19
N GLU A 237 -8.03 12.27 0.69
CA GLU A 237 -6.64 12.17 1.11
C GLU A 237 -5.72 11.59 0.04
N LEU A 238 -6.25 10.93 -1.01
CA LEU A 238 -5.44 10.33 -2.07
C LEU A 238 -4.96 11.36 -3.09
N ASP A 239 -3.78 11.08 -3.65
CA ASP A 239 -3.22 11.92 -4.72
C ASP A 239 -3.65 11.34 -6.07
N ALA A 240 -4.30 12.17 -6.90
CA ALA A 240 -4.61 11.81 -8.27
C ALA A 240 -3.65 12.49 -9.25
N TYR A 241 -3.22 11.76 -10.27
CA TYR A 241 -2.39 12.23 -11.37
C TYR A 241 -3.08 11.89 -12.68
N LEU A 242 -3.37 12.90 -13.50
CA LEU A 242 -4.04 12.70 -14.78
C LEU A 242 -3.00 12.68 -15.89
N VAL A 243 -2.99 11.64 -16.71
CA VAL A 243 -2.24 11.57 -17.96
C VAL A 243 -3.24 11.78 -19.10
N THR A 244 -2.96 12.72 -19.99
CA THR A 244 -3.84 13.06 -21.11
C THR A 244 -3.03 13.48 -22.33
N ASP A 245 -3.57 13.25 -23.50
CA ASP A 245 -3.07 13.71 -24.80
C ASP A 245 -3.73 15.03 -25.25
N ARG A 246 -4.68 15.55 -24.47
CA ARG A 246 -5.39 16.81 -24.73
C ARG A 246 -4.48 18.02 -24.59
N SER A 247 -4.88 19.13 -25.20
CA SER A 247 -4.14 20.38 -25.06
C SER A 247 -4.24 20.93 -23.64
N VAL A 248 -3.28 21.78 -23.27
CA VAL A 248 -3.26 22.41 -21.94
C VAL A 248 -4.48 23.31 -21.74
N GLU A 249 -4.93 24.01 -22.79
CA GLU A 249 -6.07 24.91 -22.70
C GLU A 249 -7.37 24.17 -22.36
N ASP A 250 -7.56 22.99 -22.95
CA ASP A 250 -8.73 22.14 -22.72
C ASP A 250 -8.88 21.71 -21.26
N ILE A 251 -7.76 21.39 -20.61
CA ILE A 251 -7.75 20.88 -19.24
C ILE A 251 -7.72 22.02 -18.22
N ALA A 252 -7.06 23.14 -18.51
CA ALA A 252 -6.88 24.24 -17.57
C ALA A 252 -8.19 24.86 -17.07
N GLY A 253 -9.27 24.77 -17.86
CA GLY A 253 -10.61 25.26 -17.49
C GLY A 253 -11.46 24.26 -16.69
N MET A 254 -10.99 23.02 -16.50
CA MET A 254 -11.77 21.97 -15.86
C MET A 254 -11.50 21.90 -14.35
N ASP A 255 -12.55 21.64 -13.57
CA ASP A 255 -12.39 21.17 -12.20
C ASP A 255 -11.92 19.71 -12.23
N LEU A 256 -10.74 19.44 -11.68
CA LEU A 256 -10.14 18.10 -11.59
C LEU A 256 -10.12 17.56 -10.15
N GLY A 257 -10.83 18.20 -9.21
CA GLY A 257 -10.89 17.76 -7.82
C GLY A 257 -9.50 17.70 -7.16
N VAL A 258 -9.09 16.51 -6.68
CA VAL A 258 -7.80 16.28 -6.00
C VAL A 258 -6.63 16.00 -6.95
N CYS A 259 -6.80 16.23 -8.26
CA CYS A 259 -5.73 16.04 -9.22
C CYS A 259 -4.56 17.00 -8.91
N ARG A 260 -3.42 16.45 -8.52
CA ARG A 260 -2.23 17.24 -8.16
C ARG A 260 -1.46 17.74 -9.36
N ARG A 261 -1.45 16.96 -10.45
CA ARG A 261 -0.68 17.26 -11.66
C ARG A 261 -1.25 16.54 -12.87
N VAL A 262 -1.24 17.24 -13.99
CA VAL A 262 -1.58 16.73 -15.32
C VAL A 262 -0.29 16.49 -16.10
N PHE A 263 -0.18 15.34 -16.75
CA PHE A 263 0.92 14.92 -17.60
C PHE A 263 0.44 14.82 -19.04
N TYR A 264 1.18 15.44 -19.95
CA TYR A 264 0.86 15.46 -21.39
C TYR A 264 1.66 14.42 -22.19
N ASN A 265 2.65 13.80 -21.55
CA ASN A 265 3.45 12.73 -22.11
C ASN A 265 3.18 11.44 -21.33
N GLN A 266 2.75 10.40 -22.03
CA GLN A 266 2.41 9.12 -21.43
C GLN A 266 3.64 8.34 -20.91
N GLU A 267 4.83 8.64 -21.41
CA GLU A 267 6.05 7.88 -21.12
C GLU A 267 6.99 8.59 -20.13
N ASP A 268 6.55 9.69 -19.52
CA ASP A 268 7.35 10.44 -18.55
C ASP A 268 7.33 9.79 -17.15
N PHE A 269 7.81 8.55 -17.08
CA PHE A 269 7.79 7.74 -15.86
C PHE A 269 8.62 8.35 -14.73
N LEU A 270 9.70 9.05 -15.06
CA LEU A 270 10.56 9.66 -14.05
C LEU A 270 9.86 10.82 -13.36
N GLU A 271 9.29 11.76 -14.12
CA GLU A 271 8.53 12.87 -13.54
C GLU A 271 7.32 12.35 -12.77
N LEU A 272 6.62 11.34 -13.29
CA LEU A 272 5.51 10.70 -12.58
C LEU A 272 5.96 10.11 -11.25
N HIS A 273 7.05 9.33 -11.25
CA HIS A 273 7.63 8.72 -10.05
C HIS A 273 7.98 9.78 -8.99
N LEU A 274 8.69 10.84 -9.38
CA LEU A 274 9.06 11.92 -8.46
C LEU A 274 7.85 12.66 -7.89
N ASN A 275 6.80 12.89 -8.71
CA ASN A 275 5.58 13.54 -8.25
C ASN A 275 4.77 12.65 -7.29
N ILE A 276 4.72 11.34 -7.52
CA ILE A 276 4.10 10.36 -6.60
C ILE A 276 4.80 10.40 -5.24
N LEU A 277 6.13 10.27 -5.22
CA LEU A 277 6.89 10.30 -3.97
C LEU A 277 6.72 11.63 -3.24
N ARG A 278 6.76 12.76 -3.97
CA ARG A 278 6.54 14.09 -3.39
C ARG A 278 5.15 14.23 -2.78
N GLY A 279 4.13 13.71 -3.45
CA GLY A 279 2.73 13.75 -2.99
C GLY A 279 2.55 13.03 -1.67
N VAL A 280 3.01 11.78 -1.61
CA VAL A 280 2.98 10.94 -0.41
C VAL A 280 3.86 11.51 0.71
N GLN A 281 5.06 12.00 0.38
CA GLN A 281 5.97 12.63 1.34
C GLN A 281 5.32 13.83 2.05
N ALA A 282 4.51 14.62 1.34
CA ALA A 282 3.82 15.77 1.92
C ALA A 282 2.80 15.35 2.99
N ARG A 283 2.09 14.23 2.78
CA ARG A 283 1.15 13.68 3.77
C ARG A 283 1.85 12.90 4.89
N PHE A 284 2.99 12.30 4.59
CA PHE A 284 3.82 11.57 5.56
C PHE A 284 4.63 12.51 6.47
N LYS A 285 4.69 13.80 6.16
CA LYS A 285 5.48 14.77 6.93
C LYS A 285 4.94 14.88 8.36
N THR A 286 5.83 14.67 9.34
CA THR A 286 5.55 14.85 10.76
C THR A 286 6.48 15.93 11.33
N PRO A 287 6.19 17.23 11.15
CA PRO A 287 7.17 18.30 11.39
C PRO A 287 7.84 18.24 12.76
N PHE A 288 7.03 18.10 13.82
CA PHE A 288 7.55 18.01 15.19
C PHE A 288 8.38 16.75 15.44
N PHE A 289 7.90 15.57 15.04
CA PHE A 289 8.64 14.32 15.23
C PHE A 289 9.94 14.28 14.43
N THR A 290 9.93 14.80 13.20
CA THR A 290 11.14 14.91 12.37
C THR A 290 12.15 15.84 13.03
N ALA A 291 11.72 17.01 13.53
CA ALA A 291 12.59 17.93 14.27
C ALA A 291 13.15 17.27 15.55
N LEU A 292 12.32 16.53 16.29
CA LEU A 292 12.71 15.78 17.49
C LEU A 292 13.81 14.74 17.18
N LYS A 293 13.65 13.98 16.11
CA LYS A 293 14.62 12.97 15.66
C LYS A 293 15.95 13.59 15.21
N GLU A 294 15.91 14.75 14.55
CA GLU A 294 17.14 15.43 14.15
C GLU A 294 17.85 16.06 15.35
N TYR A 295 17.11 16.69 16.27
CA TYR A 295 17.66 17.19 17.53
C TYR A 295 18.29 16.06 18.37
N SER A 296 17.66 14.88 18.40
CA SER A 296 18.22 13.74 19.14
C SER A 296 19.56 13.24 18.58
N LYS A 297 19.97 13.66 17.39
CA LYS A 297 21.29 13.35 16.83
C LYS A 297 22.33 14.44 17.12
N GLN A 298 21.90 15.65 17.50
CA GLN A 298 22.81 16.76 17.74
C GLN A 298 23.63 16.54 19.03
N PRO A 299 24.94 16.85 19.01
CA PRO A 299 25.77 16.81 20.21
C PRO A 299 25.35 17.96 21.13
N THR A 300 24.87 17.62 22.33
CA THR A 300 24.48 18.62 23.34
C THR A 300 25.60 18.83 24.35
N GLY A 301 25.83 20.09 24.74
CA GLY A 301 26.81 20.49 25.75
C GLY A 301 26.56 19.85 27.13
N VAL A 302 27.58 19.87 27.99
CA VAL A 302 27.61 19.21 29.32
C VAL A 302 26.57 19.79 30.29
N PHE A 303 26.05 20.99 30.04
CA PHE A 303 25.05 21.67 30.87
C PHE A 303 23.63 21.47 30.33
N HIS A 304 23.20 20.22 30.17
CA HIS A 304 21.79 19.92 29.90
C HIS A 304 21.00 20.07 31.21
N ALA A 305 19.95 20.90 31.22
CA ALA A 305 19.22 21.25 32.45
C ALA A 305 18.44 20.08 33.07
N LEU A 306 18.27 18.98 32.33
CA LEU A 306 17.43 17.86 32.75
C LEU A 306 18.24 16.75 33.47
N PRO A 307 17.73 16.19 34.59
CA PRO A 307 18.49 15.29 35.47
C PRO A 307 18.97 13.98 34.84
N ILE A 308 18.29 13.50 33.81
CA ILE A 308 18.62 12.24 33.13
C ILE A 308 19.75 12.46 32.11
N SER A 309 19.99 13.71 31.70
CA SER A 309 21.07 14.14 30.80
C SER A 309 21.19 13.23 29.57
N ARG A 310 20.06 13.04 28.89
CA ARG A 310 19.95 12.17 27.70
C ARG A 310 20.36 10.72 27.95
N GLY A 311 20.07 10.21 29.14
CA GLY A 311 20.27 8.82 29.54
C GLY A 311 21.60 8.54 30.27
N LYS A 312 22.49 9.53 30.37
CA LYS A 312 23.82 9.36 31.01
C LYS A 312 23.71 8.98 32.50
N SER A 313 22.72 9.52 33.21
CA SER A 313 22.50 9.20 34.63
C SER A 313 22.02 7.76 34.81
N ILE A 314 21.28 7.23 33.84
CA ILE A 314 20.77 5.84 33.84
C ILE A 314 21.91 4.88 33.50
N SER A 315 22.67 5.17 32.44
CA SER A 315 23.77 4.30 31.99
C SER A 315 24.91 4.18 33.01
N ARG A 316 25.09 5.19 33.86
CA ARG A 316 26.11 5.20 34.93
C ARG A 316 25.58 4.69 36.28
N SER A 317 24.28 4.46 36.39
CA SER A 317 23.70 3.91 37.62
C SER A 317 23.99 2.41 37.72
N HIS A 318 24.11 1.90 38.95
CA HIS A 318 24.24 0.47 39.22
C HIS A 318 22.88 -0.20 39.45
N TRP A 319 21.80 0.60 39.60
CA TRP A 319 20.50 0.13 40.08
C TRP A 319 19.40 0.14 39.02
N ILE A 320 19.51 0.99 37.99
CA ILE A 320 18.42 1.26 37.04
C ILE A 320 18.83 1.05 35.57
N GLN A 321 19.85 0.24 35.31
CA GLN A 321 20.27 -0.07 33.93
C GLN A 321 19.19 -0.87 33.19
N ASP A 322 18.45 -1.69 33.92
CA ASP A 322 17.27 -2.41 33.45
C ASP A 322 16.18 -1.47 32.91
N MET A 323 15.97 -0.31 33.53
CA MET A 323 15.07 0.74 33.03
C MET A 323 15.53 1.29 31.68
N GLY A 324 16.84 1.51 31.51
CA GLY A 324 17.42 1.94 30.25
C GLY A 324 17.24 0.90 29.14
N ALA A 325 17.43 -0.38 29.48
CA ALA A 325 17.22 -1.50 28.56
C ALA A 325 15.74 -1.68 28.19
N PHE A 326 14.83 -1.50 29.15
CA PHE A 326 13.39 -1.67 28.95
C PHE A 326 12.80 -0.63 27.99
N TYR A 327 13.11 0.67 28.18
CA TYR A 327 12.56 1.73 27.33
C TYR A 327 13.39 1.97 26.05
N GLY A 328 14.65 1.54 26.03
CA GLY A 328 15.59 1.80 24.95
C GLY A 328 16.22 3.20 24.99
N PRO A 329 17.37 3.41 24.34
CA PRO A 329 18.15 4.64 24.45
C PRO A 329 17.47 5.85 23.78
N ASN A 330 16.66 5.63 22.74
CA ASN A 330 16.08 6.70 21.92
C ASN A 330 15.12 7.60 22.72
N ILE A 331 14.38 7.06 23.69
CA ILE A 331 13.47 7.87 24.52
C ILE A 331 14.24 8.92 25.33
N PHE A 332 15.42 8.55 25.82
CA PHE A 332 16.27 9.44 26.61
C PHE A 332 17.05 10.39 25.71
N LEU A 333 17.51 9.94 24.54
CA LEU A 333 18.15 10.82 23.57
C LEU A 333 17.20 11.90 23.02
N ALA A 334 15.90 11.62 22.95
CA ALA A 334 14.86 12.57 22.57
C ALA A 334 14.44 13.52 23.71
N GLU A 335 15.04 13.41 24.89
CA GLU A 335 14.82 14.35 25.99
C GLU A 335 15.18 15.78 25.56
N THR A 336 14.20 16.68 25.62
CA THR A 336 14.33 18.07 25.18
C THR A 336 13.85 19.02 26.27
N SER A 337 14.45 20.20 26.33
CA SER A 337 14.01 21.27 27.21
C SER A 337 13.83 22.56 26.40
N ALA A 338 12.78 23.33 26.70
CA ALA A 338 12.58 24.65 26.10
C ALA A 338 13.76 25.60 26.37
N THR A 339 14.51 25.37 27.47
CA THR A 339 15.66 26.19 27.88
C THR A 339 16.91 26.00 27.02
N SER A 340 17.04 24.87 26.32
CA SER A 340 18.22 24.58 25.51
C SER A 340 18.15 25.17 24.09
N GLY A 341 16.99 25.73 23.71
CA GLY A 341 16.72 26.21 22.36
C GLY A 341 16.61 25.06 21.33
N GLY A 342 15.97 25.33 20.19
CA GLY A 342 16.02 24.45 19.02
C GLY A 342 14.80 23.57 18.73
N LEU A 343 13.83 23.40 19.65
CA LEU A 343 12.67 22.50 19.43
C LEU A 343 11.29 23.11 19.68
N ASP A 344 11.17 24.44 19.60
CA ASP A 344 9.90 25.16 19.78
C ASP A 344 9.33 25.06 21.21
N SER A 345 8.28 25.82 21.53
CA SER A 345 7.60 25.80 22.83
C SER A 345 6.16 25.34 22.67
N LEU A 346 5.71 24.37 23.48
CA LEU A 346 4.30 23.94 23.44
C LEU A 346 3.34 25.04 23.90
N LEU A 347 3.76 25.89 24.85
CA LEU A 347 2.95 26.99 25.38
C LEU A 347 2.93 28.20 24.45
N GLU A 348 3.94 28.36 23.61
CA GLU A 348 4.08 29.46 22.68
C GLU A 348 4.73 28.98 21.37
N PRO A 349 3.95 28.25 20.52
CA PRO A 349 4.51 27.55 19.37
C PRO A 349 4.76 28.53 18.21
N HIS A 350 5.99 28.54 17.69
CA HIS A 350 6.45 29.38 16.58
C HIS A 350 7.12 28.61 15.44
N GLY A 351 7.45 27.32 15.64
CA GLY A 351 8.24 26.49 14.73
C GLY A 351 7.58 25.12 14.44
N PRO A 352 8.31 23.98 14.56
CA PRO A 352 7.79 22.66 14.22
C PRO A 352 6.52 22.24 14.97
N ILE A 353 6.27 22.73 16.19
CA ILE A 353 5.03 22.45 16.92
C ILE A 353 3.88 23.22 16.27
N LYS A 354 4.09 24.49 15.93
CA LYS A 354 3.09 25.30 15.21
C LYS A 354 2.73 24.67 13.87
N GLU A 355 3.72 24.26 13.08
CA GLU A 355 3.49 23.59 11.79
C GLU A 355 2.68 22.30 11.99
N ALA A 356 3.01 21.50 13.01
CA ALA A 356 2.25 20.30 13.34
C ALA A 356 0.79 20.60 13.76
N GLN A 357 0.55 21.67 14.52
CA GLN A 357 -0.80 22.13 14.90
C GLN A 357 -1.60 22.59 13.69
N GLU A 358 -0.98 23.35 12.78
CA GLU A 358 -1.62 23.81 11.54
C GLU A 358 -1.97 22.65 10.61
N LEU A 359 -1.12 21.62 10.52
CA LEU A 359 -1.43 20.41 9.77
C LEU A 359 -2.56 19.59 10.42
N ALA A 360 -2.61 19.52 11.75
CA ALA A 360 -3.67 18.80 12.46
C ALA A 360 -5.03 19.49 12.42
N ALA A 361 -5.07 20.80 12.19
CA ALA A 361 -6.30 21.59 12.08
C ALA A 361 -6.93 21.57 10.67
N ARG A 362 -6.19 21.11 9.66
CA ARG A 362 -6.67 20.90 8.28
C ARG A 362 -7.41 19.58 8.19
#